data_AF-A0A2C8Z7G8-F1
#
_entry.id   AF-A0A2C8Z7G8-F1
#
_cell.length_a   1.000
_cell.length_b   1.000
_cell.length_c   1.000
_cell.angle_alpha   90.00
_cell.angle_beta   90.00
_cell.angle_gamma   90.00
#
_symmetry.space_group_name_H-M   'P 1'
#
loop_
_entity.id
_entity.type
_entity.pdbx_description
1 polymer ?
#
loop_
_entity_poly.entity_id
_entity_poly.type
_entity_poly.pdbx_seq_one_letter_code
_entity_poly.pdbx_strand_id
1 'polypeptide(L)'
;MSDATGKTKDAGWEVGVRTTVAAPVPAVWQYLVGDGLDTWLGDIDSLPTETGAGYVTKDGVKGTIRSRTENVRLRLSWQPSDWPHDSTLQLTVKETITGTTIGIHHEKLADRDERRMMLGHWKNIAAAFDRHFG
;
A
#
# COMPACT_ATOMS: atom_id res chain seq x y z
N MET A 1 -11.89 -16.66 -23.16
CA MET A 1 -12.45 -15.67 -22.22
C MET A 1 -11.34 -14.70 -21.88
N SER A 2 -11.53 -13.42 -22.19
CA SER A 2 -10.47 -12.42 -22.26
C SER A 2 -9.95 -12.08 -20.86
N ASP A 3 -8.75 -12.57 -20.56
CA ASP A 3 -8.03 -12.51 -19.28
C ASP A 3 -7.44 -11.10 -18.99
N ALA A 4 -8.19 -10.04 -19.29
CA ALA A 4 -7.74 -8.64 -19.29
C ALA A 4 -8.03 -7.88 -17.99
N THR A 5 -8.45 -8.58 -16.92
CA THR A 5 -8.73 -7.94 -15.63
C THR A 5 -7.43 -7.40 -15.02
N GLY A 6 -7.33 -6.08 -14.92
CA GLY A 6 -6.23 -5.38 -14.26
C GLY A 6 -5.13 -4.86 -15.18
N LYS A 7 -5.39 -4.67 -16.48
CA LYS A 7 -4.52 -3.88 -17.38
C LYS A 7 -5.27 -2.64 -17.86
N THR A 8 -4.88 -1.46 -17.39
CA THR A 8 -5.44 -0.18 -17.85
C THR A 8 -4.44 0.57 -18.71
N LYS A 9 -4.91 1.45 -19.60
CA LYS A 9 -4.06 2.15 -20.58
C LYS A 9 -2.99 3.03 -19.91
N ASP A 10 -3.27 3.53 -18.71
CA ASP A 10 -2.43 4.52 -18.02
C ASP A 10 -1.74 3.99 -16.75
N ALA A 11 -2.27 2.94 -16.11
CA ALA A 11 -1.69 2.35 -14.89
C ALA A 11 -0.92 1.04 -15.12
N GLY A 12 -0.90 0.49 -16.35
CA GLY A 12 -0.25 -0.79 -16.59
C GLY A 12 -0.99 -1.93 -15.89
N TRP A 13 -0.25 -2.92 -15.35
CA TRP A 13 -0.88 -3.95 -14.51
C TRP A 13 -1.11 -3.44 -13.08
N GLU A 14 -2.28 -3.74 -12.52
CA GLU A 14 -2.69 -3.23 -11.21
C GLU A 14 -3.43 -4.27 -10.33
N VAL A 15 -3.36 -4.08 -9.02
CA VAL A 15 -4.12 -4.84 -8.01
C VAL A 15 -4.72 -3.93 -6.96
N GLY A 16 -5.90 -4.31 -6.48
CA GLY A 16 -6.56 -3.68 -5.34
C GLY A 16 -6.98 -4.73 -4.31
N VAL A 17 -6.64 -4.49 -3.05
CA VAL A 17 -7.08 -5.29 -1.89
C VAL A 17 -7.70 -4.36 -0.87
N ARG A 18 -8.72 -4.85 -0.15
CA ARG A 18 -9.36 -4.11 0.94
C ARG A 18 -9.60 -5.01 2.13
N THR A 19 -9.52 -4.44 3.33
CA THR A 19 -10.00 -5.03 4.58
C THR A 19 -10.75 -3.98 5.39
N THR A 20 -11.65 -4.39 6.27
CA THR A 20 -12.37 -3.49 7.18
C THR A 20 -12.09 -3.91 8.60
N VAL A 21 -11.61 -2.97 9.42
CA VAL A 21 -11.19 -3.22 10.80
C VAL A 21 -12.07 -2.46 11.79
N ALA A 22 -12.25 -3.00 12.99
CA ALA A 22 -13.12 -2.44 14.03
C ALA A 22 -12.45 -1.31 14.84
N ALA A 23 -11.83 -0.35 14.15
CA ALA A 23 -11.14 0.79 14.74
C ALA A 23 -11.47 2.10 14.01
N PRO A 24 -11.45 3.25 14.71
CA PRO A 24 -11.75 4.55 14.10
C PRO A 24 -10.61 5.00 13.17
N VAL A 25 -10.94 5.82 12.17
CA VAL A 25 -10.01 6.27 11.13
C VAL A 25 -8.69 6.84 11.70
N PRO A 26 -8.69 7.70 12.73
CA PRO A 26 -7.43 8.24 13.27
C PRO A 26 -6.49 7.16 13.84
N ALA A 27 -7.03 6.15 14.52
CA ALA A 27 -6.23 5.07 15.09
C ALA A 27 -5.62 4.21 13.98
N VAL A 28 -6.42 3.87 12.96
CA VAL A 28 -5.96 3.10 11.81
C VAL A 28 -4.90 3.88 11.02
N TRP A 29 -5.14 5.17 10.79
CA TRP A 29 -4.19 6.02 10.08
C TRP A 29 -2.85 6.14 10.82
N GLN A 30 -2.88 6.40 12.13
CA GLN A 30 -1.68 6.49 12.96
C GLN A 30 -0.85 5.21 12.91
N TYR A 31 -1.50 4.04 12.97
CA TYR A 31 -0.82 2.75 12.81
C TYR A 31 -0.19 2.62 11.41
N LEU A 32 -0.94 2.85 10.34
CA LEU A 32 -0.47 2.65 8.97
C LEU A 32 0.76 3.49 8.61
N VAL A 33 0.90 4.68 9.19
CA VAL A 33 2.03 5.61 8.95
C VAL A 33 3.05 5.64 10.10
N GLY A 34 2.92 4.75 11.08
CA GLY A 34 3.77 4.61 12.25
C GLY A 34 4.12 3.15 12.49
N ASP A 35 3.63 2.58 13.59
CA ASP A 35 3.99 1.21 14.04
C ASP A 35 3.71 0.12 13.01
N GLY A 36 2.79 0.33 12.07
CA GLY A 36 2.47 -0.63 11.01
C GLY A 36 3.38 -0.55 9.78
N LEU A 37 4.37 0.35 9.72
CA LEU A 37 5.25 0.50 8.55
C LEU A 37 6.03 -0.79 8.26
N ASP A 38 6.51 -1.46 9.31
CA ASP A 38 7.24 -2.74 9.22
C ASP A 38 6.40 -3.85 8.55
N THR A 39 5.07 -3.75 8.66
CA THR A 39 4.13 -4.76 8.22
C THR A 39 3.95 -4.71 6.71
N TRP A 40 3.99 -3.53 6.09
CA TRP A 40 3.64 -3.37 4.67
C TRP A 40 4.70 -2.67 3.81
N LEU A 41 5.56 -1.84 4.40
CA LEU A 41 6.57 -1.08 3.66
C LEU A 41 7.96 -1.71 3.78
N GLY A 42 8.33 -2.16 4.98
CA GLY A 42 9.67 -2.62 5.35
C GLY A 42 10.19 -1.91 6.60
N ASP A 43 11.37 -2.29 7.06
CA ASP A 43 11.98 -1.72 8.27
C ASP A 43 12.47 -0.29 8.00
N ILE A 44 11.85 0.70 8.64
CA ILE A 44 12.26 2.11 8.54
C ILE A 44 11.94 2.82 9.86
N ASP A 45 12.83 3.72 10.27
CA ASP A 45 12.65 4.43 11.55
C ASP A 45 11.45 5.40 11.50
N SER A 46 11.23 6.05 10.35
CA SER A 46 10.04 6.86 10.09
C SER A 46 9.82 7.09 8.59
N LEU A 47 8.56 7.24 8.20
CA LEU A 47 8.21 7.65 6.84
C LEU A 47 8.18 9.18 6.73
N PRO A 48 8.84 9.80 5.74
CA PRO A 48 8.75 11.24 5.50
C PRO A 48 7.30 11.68 5.24
N THR A 49 6.97 12.89 5.68
CA THR A 49 5.63 13.46 5.51
C THR A 49 5.54 14.42 4.32
N GLU A 50 6.68 14.96 3.88
CA GLU A 50 6.76 15.94 2.81
C GLU A 50 6.56 15.30 1.44
N THR A 51 5.70 15.90 0.61
CA THR A 51 5.55 15.46 -0.78
C THR A 51 6.84 15.74 -1.55
N GLY A 52 7.33 14.73 -2.27
CA GLY A 52 8.62 14.77 -2.96
C GLY A 52 9.80 14.24 -2.14
N ALA A 53 9.64 14.00 -0.84
CA ALA A 53 10.68 13.40 -0.02
C ALA A 53 10.89 11.92 -0.37
N GLY A 54 12.16 11.53 -0.52
CA GLY A 54 12.57 10.15 -0.74
C GLY A 54 12.64 9.34 0.55
N TYR A 55 12.44 8.03 0.47
CA TYR A 55 12.63 7.09 1.57
C TYR A 55 13.36 5.84 1.08
N VAL A 56 14.06 5.18 2.01
CA VAL A 56 14.68 3.86 1.82
C VAL A 56 14.51 3.08 3.12
N THR A 57 14.01 1.85 3.04
CA THR A 57 13.91 0.92 4.17
C THR A 57 15.23 0.14 4.33
N LYS A 58 15.48 -0.43 5.51
CA LYS A 58 16.68 -1.23 5.81
C LYS A 58 16.73 -2.52 4.98
N ASP A 59 15.58 -3.05 4.58
CA ASP A 59 15.44 -4.19 3.65
C ASP A 59 15.50 -3.77 2.17
N GLY A 60 15.71 -2.49 1.87
CA GLY A 60 16.10 -1.99 0.55
C GLY A 60 14.96 -1.54 -0.36
N VAL A 61 13.72 -1.48 0.15
CA VAL A 61 12.60 -0.84 -0.55
C VAL A 61 12.85 0.66 -0.59
N LYS A 62 12.78 1.28 -1.77
CA LYS A 62 12.99 2.72 -1.94
C LYS A 62 11.81 3.37 -2.67
N GLY A 63 11.66 4.67 -2.48
CA GLY A 63 10.64 5.43 -3.18
C GLY A 63 10.57 6.89 -2.78
N THR A 64 9.43 7.51 -3.10
CA THR A 64 9.18 8.94 -2.86
C THR A 64 7.72 9.15 -2.50
N ILE A 65 7.44 10.03 -1.54
CA ILE A 65 6.08 10.44 -1.19
C ILE A 65 5.48 11.24 -2.37
N ARG A 66 4.41 10.72 -2.96
CA ARG A 66 3.72 11.37 -4.10
C ARG A 66 2.56 12.25 -3.64
N SER A 67 1.85 11.84 -2.59
CA SER A 67 0.84 12.67 -1.91
C SER A 67 0.51 12.08 -0.54
N ARG A 68 0.25 12.93 0.44
CA ARG A 68 -0.27 12.53 1.76
C ARG A 68 -1.43 13.44 2.14
N THR A 69 -2.53 12.83 2.57
CA THR A 69 -3.68 13.52 3.14
C THR A 69 -4.04 12.77 4.41
N GLU A 70 -3.78 13.41 5.55
CA GLU A 70 -3.98 12.81 6.87
C GLU A 70 -5.39 12.22 7.00
N ASN A 71 -5.49 11.02 7.58
CA ASN A 71 -6.75 10.30 7.76
C ASN A 71 -7.53 10.00 6.48
N VAL A 72 -6.88 10.02 5.31
CA VAL A 72 -7.53 9.77 4.02
C VAL A 72 -6.69 8.87 3.12
N ARG A 73 -5.46 9.30 2.77
CA ARG A 73 -4.67 8.65 1.73
C ARG A 73 -3.19 8.93 1.83
N LEU A 74 -2.38 7.90 1.60
CA LEU A 74 -0.95 7.96 1.31
C LEU A 74 -0.70 7.37 -0.08
N ARG A 75 0.04 8.07 -0.94
CA ARG A 75 0.51 7.57 -2.24
C ARG A 75 2.01 7.77 -2.33
N LEU A 76 2.73 6.74 -2.77
CA LEU A 76 4.18 6.74 -2.90
C LEU A 76 4.61 5.99 -4.17
N SER A 77 5.79 6.31 -4.69
CA SER A 77 6.48 5.34 -5.54
C SER A 77 7.07 4.24 -4.65
N TRP A 78 7.12 3.04 -5.18
CA TRP A 78 7.57 1.85 -4.47
C TRP A 78 8.49 1.06 -5.39
N GLN A 79 9.66 0.66 -4.90
CA GLN A 79 10.61 -0.13 -5.66
C GLN A 79 11.39 -1.04 -4.70
N PRO A 80 11.11 -2.35 -4.70
CA PRO A 80 11.95 -3.36 -4.08
C PRO A 80 13.37 -3.33 -4.64
N SER A 81 14.32 -3.80 -3.85
CA SER A 81 15.74 -3.82 -4.23
C SER A 81 16.03 -4.72 -5.44
N ASP A 82 15.20 -5.75 -5.67
CA ASP A 82 15.31 -6.70 -6.78
C ASP A 82 14.49 -6.31 -8.02
N TRP A 83 13.74 -5.19 -7.99
CA TRP A 83 12.94 -4.74 -9.11
C TRP A 83 13.70 -3.72 -9.99
N PRO A 84 13.69 -3.88 -11.33
CA PRO A 84 14.38 -2.98 -12.25
C PRO A 84 13.58 -1.69 -12.55
N HIS A 85 12.35 -1.56 -12.07
CA HIS A 85 11.48 -0.40 -12.27
C HIS A 85 10.78 0.01 -10.98
N ASP A 86 10.26 1.23 -10.95
CA ASP A 86 9.35 1.67 -9.89
C ASP A 86 7.91 1.28 -10.19
N SER A 87 7.10 1.31 -9.16
CA SER A 87 5.65 1.17 -9.22
C SER A 87 5.01 2.27 -8.36
N THR A 88 3.68 2.31 -8.32
CA THR A 88 2.97 3.24 -7.42
C THR A 88 2.09 2.46 -6.45
N LEU A 89 2.28 2.71 -5.15
CA LEU A 89 1.47 2.13 -4.09
C LEU A 89 0.65 3.22 -3.41
N GLN A 90 -0.60 2.90 -3.11
CA GLN A 90 -1.55 3.77 -2.43
C GLN A 90 -2.24 3.04 -1.30
N LEU A 91 -2.21 3.64 -0.12
CA LEU A 91 -3.05 3.29 1.02
C LEU A 91 -4.17 4.31 1.18
N THR A 92 -5.39 3.86 1.42
CA THR A 92 -6.52 4.73 1.77
C THR A 92 -7.24 4.22 3.00
N VAL A 93 -7.78 5.12 3.79
CA VAL A 93 -8.69 4.81 4.89
C VAL A 93 -10.04 5.45 4.64
N LYS A 94 -11.12 4.73 4.92
CA LYS A 94 -12.49 5.23 4.78
C LYS A 94 -13.35 4.72 5.91
N GLU A 95 -14.02 5.62 6.61
CA GLU A 95 -14.99 5.28 7.65
C GLU A 95 -16.15 4.45 7.09
N THR A 96 -16.61 3.48 7.89
CA THR A 96 -17.79 2.65 7.66
C THR A 96 -18.59 2.54 8.96
N ILE A 97 -19.80 1.99 8.88
CA ILE A 97 -20.66 1.74 10.05
C ILE A 97 -19.96 0.86 11.10
N THR A 98 -19.09 -0.04 10.68
CA THR A 98 -18.44 -1.04 11.54
C THR A 98 -16.98 -0.73 11.86
N GLY A 99 -16.47 0.44 11.45
CA GLY A 99 -15.07 0.84 11.68
C GLY A 99 -14.45 1.52 10.47
N THR A 100 -13.29 1.05 10.03
CA THR A 100 -12.52 1.67 8.94
C THR A 100 -12.14 0.65 7.88
N THR A 101 -12.44 0.96 6.62
CA THR A 101 -11.91 0.21 5.47
C THR A 101 -10.53 0.73 5.11
N ILE A 102 -9.54 -0.17 5.08
CA ILE A 102 -8.20 0.05 4.55
C ILE A 102 -8.17 -0.46 3.11
N GLY A 103 -7.85 0.41 2.16
CA GLY A 103 -7.64 0.08 0.76
C GLY A 103 -6.15 0.09 0.42
N ILE A 104 -5.68 -0.96 -0.24
CA ILE A 104 -4.32 -1.08 -0.79
C ILE A 104 -4.47 -1.17 -2.30
N HIS A 105 -3.88 -0.21 -3.03
CA HIS A 105 -3.88 -0.20 -4.49
C HIS A 105 -2.45 -0.09 -5.01
N HIS A 106 -2.06 -0.98 -5.91
CA HIS A 106 -0.71 -1.06 -6.46
C HIS A 106 -0.81 -1.13 -7.99
N GLU A 107 -0.24 -0.13 -8.66
CA GLU A 107 -0.25 0.04 -10.13
C GLU A 107 1.19 0.08 -10.67
N LYS A 108 1.31 0.06 -12.00
CA LYS A 108 2.57 0.01 -12.77
C LYS A 108 3.39 -1.26 -12.50
N LEU A 109 2.70 -2.38 -12.31
CA LEU A 109 3.33 -3.70 -12.33
C LEU A 109 3.71 -4.06 -13.77
N ALA A 110 4.85 -4.71 -13.97
CA ALA A 110 5.39 -4.99 -15.29
C ALA A 110 4.53 -5.97 -16.07
N ASP A 111 4.05 -7.02 -15.39
CA ASP A 111 3.33 -8.11 -16.03
C ASP A 111 2.29 -8.81 -15.14
N ARG A 112 1.71 -9.86 -15.70
CA ARG A 112 0.69 -10.68 -15.04
C ARG A 112 1.24 -11.45 -13.83
N ASP A 113 2.50 -11.83 -13.85
CA ASP A 113 3.11 -12.65 -12.81
C ASP A 113 3.47 -11.78 -11.60
N GLU A 114 4.03 -10.58 -11.81
CA GLU A 114 4.15 -9.56 -10.75
C GLU A 114 2.79 -9.21 -10.16
N ARG A 115 1.76 -9.04 -11.01
CA ARG A 115 0.39 -8.83 -10.54
C ARG A 115 -0.10 -9.96 -9.64
N ARG A 116 0.13 -11.23 -10.02
CA ARG A 116 -0.29 -12.39 -9.23
C ARG A 116 0.45 -12.44 -7.90
N MET A 117 1.76 -12.19 -7.91
CA MET A 117 2.60 -12.15 -6.72
C MET A 117 2.13 -11.07 -5.74
N MET A 118 1.96 -9.83 -6.23
CA MET A 118 1.54 -8.71 -5.39
C MET A 118 0.10 -8.85 -4.89
N LEU A 119 -0.80 -9.48 -5.65
CA LEU A 119 -2.14 -9.80 -5.14
C LEU A 119 -2.08 -10.73 -3.92
N GLY A 120 -1.23 -11.75 -3.95
CA GLY A 120 -1.02 -12.66 -2.82
C GLY A 120 -0.41 -11.95 -1.63
N HIS A 121 0.67 -11.18 -1.86
CA HIS A 121 1.33 -10.38 -0.84
C HIS A 121 0.35 -9.42 -0.15
N TRP A 122 -0.38 -8.59 -0.90
CA TRP A 122 -1.31 -7.61 -0.31
C TRP A 122 -2.51 -8.23 0.39
N LYS A 123 -2.96 -9.42 -0.01
CA LYS A 123 -3.96 -10.18 0.76
C LYS A 123 -3.44 -10.60 2.13
N ASN A 124 -2.18 -11.03 2.22
CA ASN A 124 -1.55 -11.38 3.49
C ASN A 124 -1.39 -10.16 4.40
N ILE A 125 -1.00 -9.01 3.83
CA ILE A 125 -0.92 -7.75 4.56
C ILE A 125 -2.29 -7.29 5.06
N ALA A 126 -3.32 -7.36 4.21
CA ALA A 126 -4.69 -7.02 4.61
C ALA A 126 -5.20 -7.90 5.75
N ALA A 127 -4.85 -9.20 5.76
CA ALA A 127 -5.15 -10.10 6.88
C ALA A 127 -4.33 -9.79 8.14
N ALA A 128 -3.10 -9.27 8.01
CA ALA A 128 -2.30 -8.82 9.14
C ALA A 128 -2.91 -7.58 9.80
N PHE A 129 -3.40 -6.62 9.01
CA PHE A 129 -4.15 -5.46 9.53
C PHE A 129 -5.42 -5.90 10.26
N ASP A 130 -6.19 -6.82 9.68
CA ASP A 130 -7.38 -7.38 10.32
C ASP A 130 -7.06 -8.01 11.69
N ARG A 131 -5.99 -8.82 11.77
CA ARG A 131 -5.53 -9.41 13.04
C ARG A 131 -5.03 -8.40 14.07
N HIS A 132 -4.46 -7.28 13.65
CA HIS A 132 -3.96 -6.25 14.57
C HIS A 132 -5.11 -5.51 15.27
N PHE A 133 -6.22 -5.29 14.55
CA PHE A 133 -7.37 -4.50 15.02
C PHE A 133 -8.59 -5.34 15.43
N GLY A 134 -8.57 -6.65 15.19
CA GLY A 134 -9.65 -7.59 15.50
C GLY A 134 -9.65 -8.13 16.91
#